data_AF-A0A1Q1FEH9-F1
#
_entry.id   AF-A0A1Q1FEH9-F1
#
_cell.length_a   1.000
_cell.length_b   1.000
_cell.length_c   1.000
_cell.angle_alpha   90.00
_cell.angle_beta   90.00
_cell.angle_gamma   90.00
#
_symmetry.space_group_name_H-M   'P 1'
#
loop_
_entity.id
_entity.type
_entity.pdbx_description
1 polymer ?
#
loop_
_entity_poly.entity_id
_entity_poly.type
_entity_poly.pdbx_seq_one_letter_code
_entity_poly.pdbx_strand_id
1 'polypeptide(L)'
;MSQSQHPVALRIEQRVGGATRLLATVMCLPLLDGIFPALVLAGALSDPTGILEVGLLIFGGSATVAVILADMDGSPREQAKSILLVGSVVVVGAVVEAALAPTIAGFLDLAVFERFAGLVILAVAAQTASARIGDYLPRPAIIIALGLVASVDPSGAGLVVQLDPDLMLRAAAAALVAVVFALHLALFGPWLRGIVDIDRFRFGSAVALGVLPLGLFGLVPGDAPLALAVLGMTFLFAFDPQDAVADLRSDDEGEDDDDDYEPVGPASADTVAEEDHAPWL
;
A
#
# COMPACT_ATOMS: atom_id res chain seq x y z
N MET A 1 17.07 11.79 -41.38
CA MET A 1 16.07 10.71 -41.26
C MET A 1 14.99 11.17 -40.31
N SER A 2 13.76 11.25 -40.80
CA SER A 2 12.59 11.74 -40.06
C SER A 2 12.10 10.67 -39.09
N GLN A 3 12.14 10.95 -37.79
CA GLN A 3 11.43 10.21 -36.76
C GLN A 3 10.46 11.21 -36.11
N SER A 4 9.29 11.32 -36.72
CA SER A 4 8.16 12.11 -36.22
C SER A 4 7.67 11.47 -34.92
N GLN A 5 8.22 11.85 -33.77
CA GLN A 5 7.65 11.52 -32.48
C GLN A 5 6.37 12.34 -32.32
N HIS A 6 5.24 11.68 -32.55
CA HIS A 6 3.93 12.28 -32.46
C HIS A 6 3.70 12.74 -31.00
N PRO A 7 3.53 14.05 -30.71
CA PRO A 7 3.40 14.56 -29.34
C PRO A 7 2.16 14.05 -28.60
N VAL A 8 1.23 13.40 -29.31
CA VAL A 8 0.06 12.71 -28.77
C VAL A 8 0.40 11.31 -28.24
N ALA A 9 1.37 10.61 -28.84
CA ALA A 9 1.79 9.27 -28.39
C ALA A 9 2.58 9.34 -27.07
N LEU A 10 3.49 10.32 -26.94
CA LEU A 10 4.22 10.58 -25.69
C LEU A 10 3.27 11.00 -24.54
N ARG A 11 2.21 11.76 -24.85
CA ARG A 11 1.20 12.16 -23.86
C ARG A 11 0.33 10.99 -23.39
N ILE A 12 0.13 9.96 -24.22
CA ILE A 12 -0.58 8.74 -23.83
C ILE A 12 0.35 7.81 -23.04
N GLU A 13 1.62 7.70 -23.42
CA GLU A 13 2.64 6.92 -22.71
C GLU A 13 2.93 7.48 -21.31
N GLN A 14 3.01 8.81 -21.16
CA GLN A 14 3.22 9.48 -19.87
C GLN A 14 1.98 9.50 -18.98
N ARG A 15 0.76 9.57 -19.55
CA ARG A 15 -0.49 9.70 -18.77
C ARG A 15 -1.19 8.37 -18.45
N VAL A 16 -0.87 7.30 -19.18
CA VAL A 16 -1.45 5.95 -18.94
C VAL A 16 -0.42 4.97 -18.38
N GLY A 17 0.89 5.22 -18.57
CA GLY A 17 1.95 4.29 -18.20
C GLY A 17 2.54 4.45 -16.80
N GLY A 18 2.50 5.65 -16.20
CA GLY A 18 3.16 5.91 -14.91
C GLY A 18 2.41 5.28 -13.73
N ALA A 19 1.26 5.86 -13.38
CA ALA A 19 0.47 5.44 -12.23
C ALA A 19 -0.06 4.01 -12.35
N THR A 20 -0.49 3.58 -13.55
CA THR A 20 -0.92 2.20 -13.79
C THR A 20 0.22 1.20 -13.55
N ARG A 21 1.47 1.56 -13.92
CA ARG A 21 2.63 0.72 -13.67
C ARG A 21 3.03 0.71 -12.21
N LEU A 22 2.90 1.84 -11.49
CA LEU A 22 3.08 1.87 -10.04
C LEU A 22 2.06 0.96 -9.37
N LEU A 23 0.78 1.07 -9.76
CA LEU A 23 -0.30 0.22 -9.25
C LEU A 23 -0.01 -1.26 -9.54
N ALA A 24 0.37 -1.60 -10.77
CA ALA A 24 0.74 -2.95 -11.16
C ALA A 24 1.92 -3.47 -10.34
N THR A 25 2.93 -2.64 -10.11
CA THR A 25 4.11 -3.01 -9.32
C THR A 25 3.70 -3.35 -7.90
N VAL A 26 2.90 -2.50 -7.28
CA VAL A 26 2.48 -2.68 -5.88
C VAL A 26 1.52 -3.87 -5.74
N MET A 27 0.48 -3.96 -6.56
CA MET A 27 -0.53 -5.01 -6.42
C MET A 27 0.01 -6.40 -6.83
N CYS A 28 0.97 -6.47 -7.75
CA CYS A 28 1.60 -7.75 -8.13
C CYS A 28 2.79 -8.10 -7.22
N LEU A 29 3.30 -7.18 -6.40
CA LEU A 29 4.47 -7.44 -5.55
C LEU A 29 4.31 -8.68 -4.67
N PRO A 30 3.16 -8.91 -3.98
CA PRO A 30 2.98 -10.08 -3.13
C PRO A 30 3.06 -11.43 -3.86
N LEU A 31 2.76 -11.45 -5.17
CA LEU A 31 2.92 -12.64 -6.01
C LEU A 31 4.41 -12.87 -6.30
N LEU A 32 5.11 -11.80 -6.66
CA LEU A 32 6.51 -11.85 -7.10
C LEU A 32 7.52 -12.01 -5.97
N ASP A 33 7.23 -11.49 -4.78
CA ASP A 33 8.10 -11.58 -3.61
C ASP A 33 7.87 -12.86 -2.78
N GLY A 34 6.84 -13.63 -3.14
CA GLY A 34 6.49 -14.91 -2.53
C GLY A 34 5.65 -14.80 -1.25
N ILE A 35 5.20 -13.59 -0.86
CA ILE A 35 4.34 -13.42 0.33
C ILE A 35 3.00 -14.14 0.14
N PHE A 36 2.34 -13.93 -0.99
CA PHE A 36 1.05 -14.59 -1.26
C PHE A 36 1.14 -16.12 -1.26
N PRO A 37 2.07 -16.78 -2.00
CA PRO A 37 2.17 -18.22 -1.97
C PRO A 37 2.56 -18.73 -0.57
N ALA A 38 3.37 -17.98 0.19
CA ALA A 38 3.66 -18.33 1.58
C ALA A 38 2.39 -18.30 2.47
N LEU A 39 1.53 -17.30 2.30
CA LEU A 39 0.26 -17.20 3.01
C LEU A 39 -0.72 -18.32 2.61
N VAL A 40 -0.78 -18.65 1.33
CA VAL A 40 -1.60 -19.77 0.84
C VAL A 40 -1.14 -21.09 1.48
N LEU A 41 0.17 -21.36 1.49
CA LEU A 41 0.75 -22.55 2.12
C LEU A 41 0.56 -22.57 3.64
N ALA A 42 0.58 -21.41 4.28
CA ALA A 42 0.32 -21.25 5.71
C ALA A 42 -1.19 -21.29 6.06
N GLY A 43 -2.06 -21.55 5.09
CA GLY A 43 -3.50 -21.71 5.34
C GLY A 43 -4.27 -20.40 5.55
N ALA A 44 -3.70 -19.23 5.19
CA ALA A 44 -4.33 -17.93 5.41
C ALA A 44 -5.68 -17.71 4.68
N LEU A 45 -6.04 -18.61 3.76
CA LEU A 45 -7.29 -18.60 3.01
C LEU A 45 -8.27 -19.68 3.51
N SER A 46 -8.11 -20.20 4.73
CA SER A 46 -8.94 -21.26 5.29
C SER A 46 -10.41 -20.86 5.49
N ASP A 47 -10.66 -19.56 5.69
CA ASP A 47 -11.94 -19.02 6.10
C ASP A 47 -12.21 -17.63 5.46
N PRO A 48 -13.46 -17.12 5.51
CA PRO A 48 -13.82 -15.85 4.89
C PRO A 48 -13.07 -14.64 5.45
N THR A 49 -12.69 -14.65 6.73
CA THR A 49 -11.94 -13.56 7.35
C THR A 49 -10.54 -13.50 6.76
N GLY A 50 -9.85 -14.64 6.68
CA GLY A 50 -8.54 -14.73 6.05
C GLY A 50 -8.53 -14.24 4.60
N ILE A 51 -9.57 -14.57 3.82
CA ILE A 51 -9.75 -14.04 2.45
C ILE A 51 -9.81 -12.51 2.43
N LEU A 52 -10.57 -11.91 3.36
CA LEU A 52 -10.67 -10.45 3.49
C LEU A 52 -9.36 -9.82 3.93
N GLU A 53 -8.67 -10.41 4.91
CA GLU A 53 -7.39 -9.91 5.43
C GLU A 53 -6.32 -9.95 4.35
N VAL A 54 -6.19 -11.05 3.61
CA VAL A 54 -5.25 -11.15 2.50
C VAL A 54 -5.62 -10.16 1.39
N GLY A 55 -6.89 -10.07 1.02
CA GLY A 55 -7.33 -9.13 0.00
C GLY A 55 -7.06 -7.66 0.35
N LEU A 56 -7.37 -7.24 1.58
CA LEU A 56 -7.27 -5.85 2.00
C LEU A 56 -5.86 -5.44 2.45
N LEU A 57 -5.11 -6.32 3.10
CA LEU A 57 -3.80 -5.98 3.69
C LEU A 57 -2.62 -6.32 2.78
N ILE A 58 -2.71 -7.42 2.02
CA ILE A 58 -1.60 -7.91 1.21
C ILE A 58 -1.66 -7.30 -0.19
N PHE A 59 -2.77 -7.50 -0.89
CA PHE A 59 -2.94 -6.94 -2.24
C PHE A 59 -3.46 -5.50 -2.23
N GLY A 60 -4.45 -5.21 -1.38
CA GLY A 60 -5.10 -3.91 -1.24
C GLY A 60 -4.41 -2.96 -0.26
N GLY A 61 -3.23 -3.33 0.28
CA GLY A 61 -2.60 -2.65 1.40
C GLY A 61 -2.26 -1.16 1.18
N SER A 62 -1.61 -0.55 2.17
CA SER A 62 -1.32 0.89 2.20
C SER A 62 -0.65 1.45 0.94
N ALA A 63 0.22 0.67 0.30
CA ALA A 63 0.86 1.08 -0.94
C ALA A 63 -0.15 1.21 -2.10
N THR A 64 -1.14 0.31 -2.20
CA THR A 64 -2.21 0.39 -3.20
C THR A 64 -3.07 1.63 -2.96
N VAL A 65 -3.39 1.91 -1.70
CA VAL A 65 -4.12 3.13 -1.31
C VAL A 65 -3.34 4.39 -1.68
N ALA A 66 -2.05 4.44 -1.34
CA ALA A 66 -1.18 5.56 -1.66
C ALA A 66 -1.12 5.81 -3.17
N VAL A 67 -0.94 4.76 -3.98
CA VAL A 67 -0.90 4.92 -5.44
C VAL A 67 -2.23 5.44 -5.99
N ILE A 68 -3.38 4.90 -5.54
CA ILE A 68 -4.69 5.31 -6.08
C ILE A 68 -5.05 6.74 -5.66
N LEU A 69 -4.73 7.12 -4.42
CA LEU A 69 -5.09 8.44 -3.89
C LEU A 69 -4.05 9.51 -4.27
N ALA A 70 -2.75 9.21 -4.28
CA ALA A 70 -1.71 10.21 -4.54
C ALA A 70 -1.23 10.26 -6.00
N ASP A 71 -1.14 9.11 -6.69
CA ASP A 71 -0.48 9.04 -8.01
C ASP A 71 -1.46 8.89 -9.18
N MET A 72 -2.66 8.35 -8.95
CA MET A 72 -3.64 8.16 -10.01
C MET A 72 -4.47 9.41 -10.27
N ASP A 73 -4.23 10.01 -11.43
CA ASP A 73 -5.02 11.11 -11.99
C ASP A 73 -6.22 10.61 -12.83
N GLY A 74 -7.08 11.55 -13.24
CA GLY A 74 -8.16 11.30 -14.19
C GLY A 74 -9.50 10.97 -13.54
N SER A 75 -10.50 10.69 -14.37
CA SER A 75 -11.85 10.39 -13.93
C SER A 75 -11.93 8.99 -13.28
N PRO A 76 -12.88 8.75 -12.35
CA PRO A 76 -13.06 7.42 -11.73
C PRO A 76 -13.21 6.28 -12.74
N ARG A 77 -13.75 6.56 -13.94
CA ARG A 77 -13.88 5.57 -15.03
C ARG A 77 -12.54 5.21 -15.67
N GLU A 78 -11.62 6.16 -15.81
CA GLU A 78 -10.28 5.92 -16.34
C GLU A 78 -9.44 5.14 -15.32
N GLN A 79 -9.54 5.50 -14.05
CA GLN A 79 -8.89 4.77 -12.96
C GLN A 79 -9.43 3.34 -12.86
N ALA A 80 -10.75 3.15 -12.93
CA ALA A 80 -11.37 1.83 -12.89
C ALA A 80 -10.90 0.92 -14.04
N LYS A 81 -10.71 1.43 -15.25
CA LYS A 81 -10.14 0.64 -16.36
C LYS A 81 -8.72 0.15 -16.06
N SER A 82 -7.89 1.03 -15.49
CA SER A 82 -6.52 0.70 -15.12
C SER A 82 -6.48 -0.34 -13.99
N ILE A 83 -7.33 -0.16 -12.98
CA ILE A 83 -7.50 -1.10 -11.85
C ILE A 83 -8.01 -2.46 -12.33
N LEU A 84 -8.99 -2.51 -13.24
CA LEU A 84 -9.49 -3.78 -13.78
C LEU A 84 -8.44 -4.50 -14.63
N LEU A 85 -7.64 -3.76 -15.39
CA LEU A 85 -6.54 -4.33 -16.17
C LEU A 85 -5.51 -4.96 -15.23
N VAL A 86 -4.99 -4.22 -14.26
CA VAL A 86 -4.03 -4.72 -13.27
C VAL A 86 -4.64 -5.86 -12.44
N GLY A 87 -5.85 -5.66 -11.95
CA GLY A 87 -6.59 -6.63 -11.16
C GLY A 87 -6.80 -7.96 -11.86
N SER A 88 -7.02 -7.96 -13.18
CA SER A 88 -7.11 -9.20 -13.95
C SER A 88 -5.81 -10.02 -13.89
N VAL A 89 -4.65 -9.36 -13.94
CA VAL A 89 -3.34 -10.01 -13.82
C VAL A 89 -3.14 -10.54 -12.40
N VAL A 90 -3.51 -9.77 -11.38
CA VAL A 90 -3.40 -10.17 -9.97
C VAL A 90 -4.26 -11.41 -9.68
N VAL A 91 -5.51 -11.42 -10.15
CA VAL A 91 -6.43 -12.55 -9.98
C VAL A 91 -5.88 -13.81 -10.66
N VAL A 92 -5.41 -13.69 -11.90
CA VAL A 92 -4.81 -14.82 -12.63
C VAL A 92 -3.57 -15.34 -11.90
N GLY A 93 -2.68 -14.44 -11.47
CA GLY A 93 -1.48 -14.81 -10.72
C GLY A 93 -1.79 -15.54 -9.42
N ALA A 94 -2.73 -15.02 -8.63
CA ALA A 94 -3.17 -15.65 -7.38
C ALA A 94 -3.73 -17.06 -7.61
N VAL A 95 -4.53 -17.26 -8.66
CA VAL A 95 -5.08 -18.57 -9.02
C VAL A 95 -3.97 -19.55 -9.44
N VAL A 96 -3.00 -19.09 -10.22
CA VAL A 96 -1.86 -19.91 -10.65
C VAL A 96 -1.02 -20.35 -9.46
N GLU A 97 -0.70 -19.43 -8.54
CA GLU A 97 0.08 -19.75 -7.35
C GLU A 97 -0.67 -20.70 -6.41
N ALA A 98 -1.97 -20.50 -6.23
CA ALA A 98 -2.82 -21.41 -5.46
C ALA A 98 -2.94 -22.81 -6.09
N ALA A 99 -2.93 -22.91 -7.42
CA ALA A 99 -2.92 -24.20 -8.11
C ALA A 99 -1.60 -24.99 -7.89
N LEU A 100 -0.49 -24.28 -7.67
CA LEU A 100 0.82 -24.88 -7.40
C LEU A 100 1.04 -25.20 -5.91
N ALA A 101 0.31 -24.53 -5.01
CA ALA A 101 0.51 -24.66 -3.57
C ALA A 101 0.41 -26.11 -3.05
N PRO A 102 -0.59 -26.94 -3.40
CA PRO A 102 -0.65 -28.32 -2.92
C PRO A 102 0.56 -29.16 -3.34
N THR A 103 1.09 -28.91 -4.54
CA THR A 103 2.28 -29.61 -5.03
C THR A 103 3.52 -29.22 -4.22
N ILE A 104 3.65 -27.94 -3.85
CA ILE A 104 4.76 -27.45 -3.02
C ILE A 104 4.63 -27.96 -1.58
N ALA A 105 3.42 -27.93 -1.01
CA ALA A 105 3.15 -28.39 0.35
C ALA A 105 3.58 -29.84 0.60
N GLY A 106 3.48 -30.71 -0.43
CA GLY A 106 3.93 -32.10 -0.34
C GLY A 106 5.43 -32.31 -0.10
N PHE A 107 6.25 -31.25 -0.19
CA PHE A 107 7.70 -31.31 0.08
C PHE A 107 8.09 -30.58 1.37
N LEU A 108 7.14 -30.02 2.12
CA LEU A 108 7.42 -29.12 3.24
C LEU A 108 6.80 -29.62 4.55
N ASP A 109 7.54 -29.49 5.65
CA ASP A 109 6.98 -29.40 6.99
C ASP A 109 6.28 -28.04 7.14
N LEU A 110 4.95 -28.06 6.98
CA LEU A 110 4.12 -26.85 7.03
C LEU A 110 4.21 -26.13 8.39
N ALA A 111 4.41 -26.84 9.50
CA ALA A 111 4.51 -26.20 10.81
C ALA A 111 5.80 -25.38 10.94
N VAL A 112 6.89 -25.82 10.30
CA VAL A 112 8.11 -25.02 10.20
C VAL A 112 7.88 -23.85 9.24
N PHE A 113 7.31 -24.10 8.06
CA PHE A 113 7.10 -23.09 7.04
C PHE A 113 6.18 -21.95 7.50
N GLU A 114 5.08 -22.27 8.19
CA GLU A 114 4.12 -21.31 8.77
C GLU A 114 4.82 -20.29 9.68
N ARG A 115 5.81 -20.73 10.47
CA ARG A 115 6.58 -19.83 11.34
C ARG A 115 7.35 -18.79 10.52
N PHE A 116 7.94 -19.21 9.40
CA PHE A 116 8.62 -18.28 8.49
C PHE A 116 7.63 -17.36 7.78
N ALA A 117 6.45 -17.85 7.38
CA ALA A 117 5.40 -17.01 6.82
C ALA A 117 4.98 -15.90 7.80
N GLY A 118 4.78 -16.23 9.08
CA GLY A 118 4.53 -15.22 10.11
C GLY A 118 5.67 -14.21 10.28
N LEU A 119 6.94 -14.67 10.24
CA LEU A 119 8.11 -13.77 10.28
C LEU A 119 8.18 -12.83 9.07
N VAL A 120 7.81 -13.32 7.88
CA VAL A 120 7.74 -12.50 6.66
C VAL A 120 6.74 -11.37 6.82
N ILE A 121 5.54 -11.69 7.30
CA ILE A 121 4.47 -10.70 7.52
C ILE A 121 4.92 -9.66 8.55
N LEU A 122 5.50 -10.10 9.66
CA LEU A 122 6.07 -9.20 10.68
C LEU A 122 7.17 -8.30 10.09
N ALA A 123 8.03 -8.85 9.23
CA ALA A 123 9.09 -8.08 8.60
C ALA A 123 8.52 -7.01 7.63
N VAL A 124 7.49 -7.34 6.86
CA VAL A 124 6.82 -6.40 5.96
C VAL A 124 6.07 -5.33 6.73
N ALA A 125 5.35 -5.71 7.80
CA ALA A 125 4.71 -4.78 8.72
C ALA A 125 5.73 -3.79 9.30
N ALA A 126 6.85 -4.29 9.82
CA ALA A 126 7.89 -3.45 10.39
C ALA A 126 8.54 -2.51 9.35
N GLN A 127 8.81 -3.00 8.14
CA GLN A 127 9.32 -2.20 7.02
C GLN A 127 8.35 -1.10 6.58
N THR A 128 7.05 -1.38 6.62
CA THR A 128 6.00 -0.42 6.27
C THR A 128 5.84 0.64 7.34
N ALA A 129 5.99 0.27 8.62
CA ALA A 129 5.90 1.20 9.75
C ALA A 129 7.13 2.09 9.91
N SER A 130 8.33 1.62 9.53
CA SER A 130 9.57 2.39 9.68
C SER A 130 10.61 2.06 8.62
N ALA A 131 10.97 3.07 7.83
CA ALA A 131 12.06 2.97 6.86
C ALA A 131 13.39 2.56 7.50
N ARG A 132 13.67 3.04 8.73
CA ARG A 132 14.90 2.69 9.47
C ARG A 132 14.96 1.20 9.81
N ILE A 133 13.83 0.57 10.11
CA ILE A 133 13.79 -0.87 10.42
C ILE A 133 14.06 -1.69 9.16
N GLY A 134 13.62 -1.19 7.99
CA GLY A 134 13.88 -1.84 6.71
C GLY A 134 15.34 -2.00 6.34
N ASP A 135 16.23 -1.13 6.85
CA ASP A 135 17.67 -1.25 6.61
C ASP A 135 18.31 -2.43 7.36
N TYR A 136 17.69 -2.91 8.45
CA TYR A 136 18.21 -3.99 9.28
C TYR A 136 17.55 -5.34 9.02
N LEU A 137 16.33 -5.36 8.48
CA LEU A 137 15.60 -6.59 8.25
C LEU A 137 15.96 -7.22 6.89
N PRO A 138 16.08 -8.56 6.83
CA PRO A 138 16.22 -9.24 5.56
C PRO A 138 14.96 -9.03 4.70
N ARG A 139 15.17 -8.97 3.38
CA ARG A 139 14.06 -8.84 2.44
C ARG A 139 13.10 -10.03 2.59
N PRO A 140 11.77 -9.82 2.46
CA PRO A 140 10.75 -10.87 2.56
C PRO A 140 11.11 -12.16 1.80
N ALA A 141 11.52 -12.03 0.54
CA ALA A 141 11.93 -13.16 -0.31
C ALA A 141 13.09 -13.99 0.27
N ILE A 142 14.02 -13.37 1.01
CA ILE A 142 15.13 -14.09 1.67
C ILE A 142 14.58 -14.92 2.84
N ILE A 143 13.68 -14.36 3.64
CA ILE A 143 13.03 -15.07 4.75
C ILE A 143 12.24 -16.27 4.21
N ILE A 144 11.51 -16.08 3.09
CA ILE A 144 10.77 -17.15 2.41
C ILE A 144 11.73 -18.23 1.91
N ALA A 145 12.83 -17.85 1.25
CA ALA A 145 13.83 -18.82 0.76
C ALA A 145 14.45 -19.63 1.92
N LEU A 146 14.79 -18.97 3.03
CA LEU A 146 15.27 -19.64 4.23
C LEU A 146 14.20 -20.57 4.83
N GLY A 147 12.94 -20.13 4.84
CA GLY A 147 11.81 -20.93 5.27
C GLY A 147 11.63 -22.19 4.44
N LEU A 148 11.65 -22.06 3.11
CA LEU A 148 11.59 -23.19 2.18
C LEU A 148 12.73 -24.18 2.42
N VAL A 149 13.96 -23.71 2.58
CA VAL A 149 15.13 -24.57 2.85
C VAL A 149 15.00 -25.26 4.21
N ALA A 150 14.56 -24.53 5.24
CA ALA A 150 14.41 -25.06 6.58
C ALA A 150 13.25 -26.06 6.71
N SER A 151 12.21 -25.91 5.88
CA SER A 151 11.02 -26.75 5.91
C SER A 151 11.09 -27.96 4.98
N VAL A 152 12.14 -28.16 4.18
CA VAL A 152 12.19 -29.31 3.25
C VAL A 152 12.10 -30.63 4.01
N ASP A 153 11.05 -31.40 3.74
CA ASP A 153 10.90 -32.79 4.18
C ASP A 153 10.76 -33.73 2.96
N PRO A 154 11.88 -34.33 2.51
CA PRO A 154 11.87 -35.22 1.35
C PRO A 154 11.23 -36.59 1.66
N SER A 155 10.95 -36.90 2.93
CA SER A 155 10.41 -38.21 3.32
C SER A 155 8.91 -38.36 3.01
N GLY A 156 8.18 -37.25 2.81
CA GLY A 156 6.79 -37.21 2.37
C GLY A 156 6.58 -36.95 0.87
N ALA A 157 7.67 -36.82 0.09
CA ALA A 157 7.62 -36.31 -1.27
C ALA A 157 6.95 -37.27 -2.28
N GLY A 158 5.77 -36.89 -2.74
CA GLY A 158 5.10 -37.46 -3.92
C GLY A 158 4.88 -36.38 -4.97
N LEU A 159 5.43 -36.55 -6.17
CA LEU A 159 5.24 -35.61 -7.28
C LEU A 159 3.86 -35.88 -7.93
N VAL A 160 2.81 -35.57 -7.19
CA VAL A 160 1.42 -35.65 -7.63
C VAL A 160 0.94 -34.23 -7.86
N VAL A 161 0.66 -33.89 -9.12
CA VAL A 161 0.03 -32.61 -9.46
C VAL A 161 -1.40 -32.67 -8.93
N GLN A 162 -1.62 -32.06 -7.77
CA GLN A 162 -2.92 -31.95 -7.14
C GLN A 162 -3.42 -30.52 -7.31
N LEU A 163 -4.48 -30.38 -8.10
CA LEU A 163 -5.21 -29.13 -8.23
C LEU A 163 -6.34 -29.14 -7.20
N ASP A 164 -6.42 -28.08 -6.40
CA ASP A 164 -7.52 -27.83 -5.48
C ASP A 164 -8.37 -26.65 -5.99
N PRO A 165 -9.51 -26.93 -6.66
CA PRO A 165 -10.37 -25.88 -7.19
C PRO A 165 -10.94 -24.96 -6.11
N ASP A 166 -11.12 -25.46 -4.88
CA ASP A 166 -11.64 -24.66 -3.78
C ASP A 166 -10.59 -23.64 -3.33
N LEU A 167 -9.34 -24.08 -3.15
CA LEU A 167 -8.22 -23.18 -2.84
C LEU A 167 -8.01 -22.13 -3.94
N MET A 168 -8.09 -22.54 -5.21
CA MET A 168 -8.00 -21.62 -6.35
C MET A 168 -9.12 -20.58 -6.32
N LEU A 169 -10.35 -20.97 -5.97
CA LEU A 169 -11.48 -20.05 -5.85
C LEU A 169 -11.30 -19.06 -4.70
N ARG A 170 -10.80 -19.51 -3.55
CA ARG A 170 -10.52 -18.65 -2.40
C ARG A 170 -9.38 -17.67 -2.69
N ALA A 171 -8.36 -18.10 -3.41
CA ALA A 171 -7.29 -17.23 -3.91
C ALA A 171 -7.81 -16.16 -4.88
N ALA A 172 -8.67 -16.55 -5.83
CA ALA A 172 -9.35 -15.60 -6.70
C ALA A 172 -10.21 -14.61 -5.90
N ALA A 173 -10.94 -15.08 -4.88
CA ALA A 173 -11.75 -14.23 -4.02
C ALA A 173 -10.91 -13.21 -3.26
N ALA A 174 -9.75 -13.59 -2.71
CA ALA A 174 -8.85 -12.66 -2.01
C ALA A 174 -8.32 -11.57 -2.96
N ALA A 175 -7.87 -11.95 -4.15
CA ALA A 175 -7.45 -10.99 -5.17
C ALA A 175 -8.61 -10.07 -5.60
N LEU A 176 -9.82 -10.61 -5.76
CA LEU A 176 -11.02 -9.82 -6.10
C LEU A 176 -11.41 -8.84 -5.00
N VAL A 177 -11.25 -9.20 -3.72
CA VAL A 177 -11.46 -8.27 -2.59
C VAL A 177 -10.56 -7.04 -2.77
N ALA A 178 -9.29 -7.24 -3.11
CA ALA A 178 -8.35 -6.15 -3.38
C ALA A 178 -8.77 -5.28 -4.57
N VAL A 179 -9.21 -5.90 -5.66
CA VAL A 179 -9.69 -5.17 -6.86
C VAL A 179 -10.94 -4.37 -6.56
N VAL A 180 -11.91 -4.96 -5.85
CA VAL A 180 -13.14 -4.28 -5.43
C VAL A 180 -12.79 -3.12 -4.50
N PHE A 181 -11.88 -3.33 -3.54
CA PHE A 181 -11.41 -2.27 -2.65
C PHE A 181 -10.75 -1.13 -3.43
N ALA A 182 -9.85 -1.43 -4.36
CA ALA A 182 -9.22 -0.43 -5.23
C ALA A 182 -10.24 0.34 -6.08
N LEU A 183 -11.28 -0.32 -6.60
CA LEU A 183 -12.37 0.34 -7.31
C LEU A 183 -13.17 1.29 -6.42
N HIS A 184 -13.39 0.92 -5.15
CA HIS A 184 -14.02 1.82 -4.17
C HIS A 184 -13.13 3.03 -3.90
N LEU A 185 -11.81 2.85 -3.73
CA LEU A 185 -10.88 3.96 -3.57
C LEU A 185 -10.87 4.90 -4.77
N ALA A 186 -10.92 4.39 -6.00
CA ALA A 186 -11.00 5.22 -7.20
C ALA A 186 -12.35 5.97 -7.30
N LEU A 187 -13.45 5.32 -6.90
CA LEU A 187 -14.77 5.93 -6.88
C LEU A 187 -14.87 7.07 -5.86
N PHE A 188 -14.36 6.84 -4.66
CA PHE A 188 -14.39 7.81 -3.56
C PHE A 188 -13.13 8.67 -3.48
N GLY A 189 -12.18 8.50 -4.39
CA GLY A 189 -10.87 9.15 -4.37
C GLY A 189 -10.91 10.67 -4.24
N PRO A 190 -11.75 11.39 -5.01
CA PRO A 190 -11.88 12.84 -4.86
C PRO A 190 -12.31 13.29 -3.46
N TRP A 191 -13.12 12.48 -2.78
CA TRP A 191 -13.53 12.74 -1.41
C TRP A 191 -12.41 12.35 -0.43
N LEU A 192 -11.88 11.12 -0.55
CA LEU A 192 -10.87 10.57 0.36
C LEU A 192 -9.56 11.36 0.40
N ARG A 193 -9.11 11.93 -0.73
CA ARG A 193 -7.87 12.72 -0.80
C ARG A 193 -7.86 13.94 0.12
N GLY A 194 -9.03 14.52 0.42
CA GLY A 194 -9.12 15.71 1.27
C GLY A 194 -9.31 15.42 2.76
N ILE A 195 -9.56 14.17 3.14
CA ILE A 195 -9.99 13.83 4.52
C ILE A 195 -9.23 12.64 5.13
N VAL A 196 -8.33 12.00 4.38
CA VAL A 196 -7.56 10.85 4.86
C VAL A 196 -6.09 11.20 4.85
N ASP A 197 -5.47 11.17 6.03
CA ASP A 197 -4.02 11.21 6.17
C ASP A 197 -3.44 9.85 5.72
N ILE A 198 -2.77 9.86 4.55
CA ILE A 198 -2.19 8.67 3.93
C ILE A 198 -1.04 8.11 4.77
N ASP A 199 -0.26 8.96 5.43
CA ASP A 199 0.87 8.52 6.28
C ASP A 199 0.36 7.81 7.53
N ARG A 200 -0.68 8.35 8.16
CA ARG A 200 -1.35 7.71 9.30
C ARG A 200 -2.03 6.40 8.92
N PHE A 201 -2.70 6.36 7.75
CA PHE A 201 -3.27 5.13 7.22
C PHE A 201 -2.21 4.07 6.94
N ARG A 202 -1.07 4.48 6.35
CA ARG A 202 0.07 3.60 6.07
C ARG A 202 0.63 2.98 7.35
N PHE A 203 0.84 3.79 8.38
CA PHE A 203 1.30 3.30 9.68
C PHE A 203 0.29 2.32 10.30
N GLY A 204 -0.99 2.67 10.34
CA GLY A 204 -1.99 1.79 10.96
C GLY A 204 -2.22 0.49 10.18
N SER A 205 -2.13 0.51 8.84
CA SER A 205 -2.17 -0.70 8.01
C SER A 205 -0.98 -1.61 8.27
N ALA A 206 0.20 -1.03 8.55
CA ALA A 206 1.36 -1.80 8.99
C ALA A 206 1.12 -2.48 10.34
N VAL A 207 0.46 -1.79 11.28
CA VAL A 207 0.05 -2.38 12.56
C VAL A 207 -0.98 -3.50 12.35
N ALA A 208 -1.99 -3.29 11.50
CA ALA A 208 -2.98 -4.31 11.15
C ALA A 208 -2.32 -5.56 10.56
N LEU A 209 -1.39 -5.36 9.62
CA LEU A 209 -0.59 -6.43 9.03
C LEU A 209 0.26 -7.16 10.09
N GLY A 210 0.82 -6.44 11.06
CA GLY A 210 1.60 -7.02 12.15
C GLY A 210 0.78 -7.89 13.11
N VAL A 211 -0.55 -7.73 13.15
CA VAL A 211 -1.45 -8.55 13.98
C VAL A 211 -1.85 -9.86 13.26
N LEU A 212 -1.82 -9.89 11.92
CA LEU A 212 -2.21 -11.03 11.10
C LEU A 212 -1.54 -12.36 11.53
N PRO A 213 -0.22 -12.42 11.81
CA PRO A 213 0.44 -13.64 12.25
C PRO A 213 -0.11 -14.22 13.55
N LEU A 214 -0.68 -13.39 14.44
CA LEU A 214 -1.30 -13.87 15.67
C LEU A 214 -2.53 -14.73 15.37
N GLY A 215 -3.30 -14.36 14.33
CA GLY A 215 -4.41 -15.15 13.83
C GLY A 215 -3.94 -16.46 13.21
N LEU A 216 -2.91 -16.42 12.36
CA LEU A 216 -2.33 -17.62 11.74
C LEU A 216 -1.83 -18.64 12.78
N PHE A 217 -1.23 -18.16 13.87
CA PHE A 217 -0.72 -19.03 14.94
C PHE A 217 -1.78 -19.45 15.97
N GLY A 218 -3.05 -19.06 15.79
CA GLY A 218 -4.12 -19.37 16.74
C GLY A 218 -3.90 -18.76 18.13
N LEU A 219 -3.14 -17.68 18.23
CA LEU A 219 -2.84 -17.00 19.49
C LEU A 219 -3.96 -16.06 19.94
N VAL A 220 -4.95 -15.82 19.07
CA VAL A 220 -6.11 -14.99 19.33
C VAL A 220 -7.25 -15.87 19.87
N PRO A 221 -7.78 -15.60 21.07
CA PRO A 221 -8.92 -16.32 21.60
C PRO A 221 -10.20 -16.01 20.80
N GLY A 222 -10.74 -17.03 20.14
CA GLY A 222 -11.94 -16.93 19.30
C GLY A 222 -11.65 -16.49 17.86
N ASP A 223 -12.58 -16.73 16.94
CA ASP A 223 -12.48 -16.39 15.51
C ASP A 223 -12.65 -14.87 15.26
N ALA A 224 -12.07 -14.04 16.12
CA ALA A 224 -12.18 -12.58 16.05
C ALA A 224 -11.25 -12.03 14.96
N PRO A 225 -11.77 -11.25 13.98
CA PRO A 225 -11.00 -10.70 12.87
C PRO A 225 -10.16 -9.49 13.32
N LEU A 226 -9.14 -9.71 14.15
CA LEU A 226 -8.39 -8.63 14.79
C LEU A 226 -7.68 -7.73 13.78
N ALA A 227 -7.10 -8.28 12.71
CA ALA A 227 -6.41 -7.47 11.72
C ALA A 227 -7.41 -6.54 11.00
N LEU A 228 -8.62 -7.02 10.70
CA LEU A 228 -9.69 -6.19 10.15
C LEU A 228 -10.19 -5.13 11.14
N ALA A 229 -10.29 -5.47 12.43
CA ALA A 229 -10.66 -4.50 13.47
C ALA A 229 -9.62 -3.38 13.59
N VAL A 230 -8.33 -3.73 13.56
CA VAL A 230 -7.22 -2.76 13.56
C VAL A 230 -7.21 -1.93 12.28
N LEU A 231 -7.50 -2.53 11.11
CA LEU A 231 -7.64 -1.81 9.85
C LEU A 231 -8.82 -0.82 9.90
N GLY A 232 -9.96 -1.22 10.47
CA GLY A 232 -11.12 -0.35 10.67
C GLY A 232 -10.80 0.82 11.61
N MET A 233 -10.15 0.56 12.75
CA MET A 233 -9.67 1.61 13.65
C MET A 233 -8.64 2.52 12.98
N THR A 234 -7.74 1.95 12.16
CA THR A 234 -6.78 2.72 11.38
C THR A 234 -7.48 3.70 10.47
N PHE A 235 -8.49 3.25 9.73
CA PHE A 235 -9.27 4.13 8.85
C PHE A 235 -9.97 5.25 9.65
N LEU A 236 -10.56 4.93 10.81
CA LEU A 236 -11.17 5.93 11.68
C LEU A 236 -10.16 6.97 12.22
N PHE A 237 -8.94 6.53 12.55
CA PHE A 237 -7.90 7.43 13.03
C PHE A 237 -7.23 8.22 11.91
N ALA A 238 -7.14 7.66 10.71
CA ALA A 238 -6.62 8.36 9.54
C ALA A 238 -7.58 9.40 8.99
N PHE A 239 -8.86 9.36 9.38
CA PHE A 239 -9.86 10.35 8.99
C PHE A 239 -9.60 11.69 9.71
N ASP A 240 -9.15 12.68 8.94
CA ASP A 240 -8.95 14.05 9.37
C ASP A 240 -9.73 15.05 8.49
N PRO A 241 -10.93 15.47 8.92
CA PRO A 241 -11.74 16.41 8.16
C PRO A 241 -11.27 17.87 8.30
N GLN A 242 -10.30 18.18 9.18
CA GLN A 242 -9.91 19.56 9.50
C GLN A 242 -8.96 20.14 8.44
N ASP A 243 -8.09 19.31 7.85
CA ASP A 243 -7.23 19.71 6.73
C ASP A 243 -8.05 20.16 5.51
N ALA A 244 -9.19 19.51 5.23
CA ALA A 244 -10.13 19.92 4.18
C ALA A 244 -10.70 21.35 4.38
N VAL A 245 -10.81 21.81 5.63
CA VAL A 245 -11.38 23.12 5.98
C VAL A 245 -10.29 24.20 6.03
N ALA A 246 -9.04 23.82 6.33
CA ALA A 246 -7.90 24.73 6.33
C ALA A 246 -7.54 25.19 4.90
N ASP A 247 -7.56 24.28 3.92
CA ASP A 247 -7.27 24.59 2.51
C ASP A 247 -8.28 25.61 1.92
N LEU A 248 -9.54 25.55 2.36
CA LEU A 248 -10.59 26.52 1.99
C LEU A 248 -10.45 27.90 2.67
N ARG A 249 -9.65 28.00 3.73
CA ARG A 249 -9.42 29.26 4.46
C ARG A 249 -8.16 30.00 4.00
N SER A 250 -7.17 29.27 3.47
CA SER A 250 -5.95 29.87 2.89
C SER A 250 -6.21 30.60 1.57
N ASP A 251 -7.29 30.29 0.86
CA ASP A 251 -7.68 30.98 -0.39
C ASP A 251 -8.35 32.36 -0.15
N ASP A 252 -8.65 32.74 1.10
CA ASP A 252 -9.36 33.99 1.45
C ASP A 252 -8.44 35.06 2.10
N GLU A 253 -7.14 34.77 2.30
CA GLU A 253 -6.15 35.69 2.92
C GLU A 253 -5.10 36.24 1.92
N GLY A 254 -5.44 36.30 0.64
CA GLY A 254 -4.48 36.61 -0.44
C GLY A 254 -4.91 37.68 -1.43
N GLU A 255 -5.50 38.80 -1.00
CA GLU A 255 -5.65 40.01 -1.83
C GLU A 255 -6.09 41.21 -0.96
N ASP A 256 -5.13 41.90 -0.33
CA ASP A 256 -5.24 43.28 0.15
C ASP A 256 -3.81 43.84 0.27
N ASP A 257 -3.20 44.14 -0.88
CA ASP A 257 -2.01 45.00 -0.97
C ASP A 257 -2.50 46.32 -1.59
N ASP A 258 -3.24 47.10 -0.78
CA ASP A 258 -3.76 48.40 -1.14
C ASP A 258 -2.72 49.48 -0.84
N ASP A 259 -2.38 50.21 -1.91
CA ASP A 259 -1.45 51.31 -2.02
C ASP A 259 -1.73 52.45 -1.02
N ASP A 260 -0.85 52.65 -0.02
CA ASP A 260 -0.80 53.91 0.73
C ASP A 260 0.17 54.91 0.06
N TYR A 261 -0.42 55.75 -0.79
CA TYR A 261 0.15 56.97 -1.36
C TYR A 261 0.26 58.06 -0.27
N GLU A 262 1.47 58.37 0.21
CA GLU A 262 1.70 59.54 1.08
C GLU A 262 1.92 60.83 0.26
N PRO A 263 1.16 61.93 0.51
CA PRO A 263 1.39 63.21 -0.12
C PRO A 263 2.46 64.04 0.62
N VAL A 264 3.33 64.66 -0.18
CA VAL A 264 4.44 65.53 0.20
C VAL A 264 4.01 66.80 0.97
N GLY A 265 4.71 67.11 2.07
CA GLY A 265 4.69 68.40 2.79
C GLY A 265 6.02 68.65 3.55
N PRO A 266 6.46 69.91 3.76
CA PRO A 266 7.81 70.32 3.36
C PRO A 266 8.89 70.39 4.47
N ALA A 267 10.13 70.24 3.98
CA ALA A 267 11.44 70.65 4.49
C ALA A 267 11.55 71.30 5.88
N SER A 268 12.32 70.66 6.76
CA SER A 268 13.22 71.37 7.68
C SER A 268 14.52 70.59 7.84
N ALA A 269 15.62 71.35 7.79
CA ALA A 269 16.99 70.89 7.71
C ALA A 269 17.59 70.49 9.06
N ASP A 270 18.73 69.80 8.95
CA ASP A 270 19.80 69.66 9.93
C ASP A 270 19.54 68.77 11.15
N THR A 271 20.21 67.61 11.22
CA THR A 271 21.41 67.46 12.08
C THR A 271 22.11 66.11 11.87
N VAL A 272 23.43 66.21 11.95
CA VAL A 272 24.47 65.22 11.68
C VAL A 272 24.83 64.45 12.96
N ALA A 273 25.13 63.15 12.86
CA ALA A 273 26.20 62.40 13.57
C ALA A 273 25.91 60.88 13.44
N GLU A 274 26.71 60.07 12.73
CA GLU A 274 28.00 59.49 13.16
C GLU A 274 27.89 58.78 14.52
N GLU A 275 27.88 57.45 14.53
CA GLU A 275 28.96 56.56 15.00
C GLU A 275 28.28 55.59 16.00
N ASP A 276 28.69 54.37 16.33
CA ASP A 276 29.69 53.41 15.89
C ASP A 276 29.55 52.26 16.92
N HIS A 277 29.78 51.00 16.51
CA HIS A 277 30.01 49.81 17.37
C HIS A 277 28.97 49.44 18.48
N ALA A 278 28.70 48.17 18.82
CA ALA A 278 29.40 46.92 18.63
C ALA A 278 28.40 45.73 18.79
N PRO A 279 28.82 44.50 18.41
CA PRO A 279 28.00 43.29 18.38
C PRO A 279 27.96 42.57 19.74
N TRP A 280 27.32 41.41 19.79
CA TRP A 280 27.25 40.38 20.86
C TRP A 280 26.36 40.63 22.09
N LEU A 281 25.10 40.19 21.98
CA LEU A 281 24.46 39.23 22.89
C LEU A 281 23.58 38.27 22.08
#